data_AF-A0A929GD40-F1
#
_entry.id   AF-A0A929GD40-F1
#
_cell.length_a   1.000
_cell.length_b   1.000
_cell.length_c   1.000
_cell.angle_alpha   90.00
_cell.angle_beta   90.00
_cell.angle_gamma   90.00
#
_symmetry.space_group_name_H-M   'P 1'
#
loop_
_entity.id
_entity.type
_entity.pdbx_description
1 polymer ?
#
loop_
_entity_poly.entity_id
_entity_poly.type
_entity_poly.pdbx_seq_one_letter_code
_entity_poly.pdbx_strand_id
1 'polypeptide(L)'
;SVFSAPALTHPPQHIYGQMPDYGDDWAAFARYYLDNIWDGAGKPKMAMFLLNNPTGYGAGDAARALADEMGVEIIATEEHTATTISEIESLTRVKAMNPDVLYISSTPQPTSIIIRNAVALDMYPGVTIGCGHASFTSVLVELAGADAEGVYGVFPTVNWGDDVPAMAKMTEYCQNLHPDDYGNMDYITSWAEGLIVAEILRVAIENVGVDNLTPQAVEEYGFKKLDGFAVGGLHGPVSYTPGDNRLSKSVRVFQVENGDIVPISDWIEAPLIKYEDLDWFGK
;
A
#
# COMPACT_ATOMS: atom_id res chain seq x y z
N SER A 1 9.61 -2.20 -10.51
CA SER A 1 8.50 -1.26 -10.25
C SER A 1 8.22 -1.40 -8.80
N VAL A 2 8.43 -0.32 -8.05
CA VAL A 2 8.30 -0.31 -6.60
C VAL A 2 6.85 -0.61 -6.20
N PHE A 3 5.91 0.00 -6.93
CA PHE A 3 4.48 -0.25 -6.79
C PHE A 3 4.01 -1.42 -7.66
N SER A 4 3.09 -2.23 -7.13
CA SER A 4 2.56 -3.42 -7.76
C SER A 4 1.03 -3.49 -7.65
N ALA A 5 0.42 -4.19 -8.60
CA ALA A 5 -0.98 -4.57 -8.58
C ALA A 5 -1.06 -6.11 -8.71
N PRO A 6 -2.14 -6.75 -8.21
CA PRO A 6 -2.30 -8.20 -8.29
C PRO A 6 -1.99 -8.81 -9.67
N ALA A 7 -2.44 -8.15 -10.75
CA ALA A 7 -2.23 -8.62 -12.12
C ALA A 7 -0.75 -8.71 -12.57
N LEU A 8 0.20 -8.15 -11.81
CA LEU A 8 1.64 -8.24 -12.11
C LEU A 8 2.29 -9.49 -11.51
N THR A 9 1.77 -9.97 -10.38
CA THR A 9 2.34 -11.08 -9.60
C THR A 9 1.44 -12.32 -9.54
N HIS A 10 0.23 -12.24 -10.11
CA HIS A 10 -0.74 -13.33 -10.18
C HIS A 10 -1.14 -13.66 -11.64
N PRO A 11 -0.92 -14.90 -12.12
CA PRO A 11 -0.21 -15.98 -11.43
C PRO A 11 1.30 -15.66 -11.28
N PRO A 12 1.98 -16.25 -10.28
CA PRO A 12 3.40 -16.01 -10.06
C PRO A 12 4.24 -16.53 -11.23
N GLN A 13 5.04 -15.64 -11.83
CA GLN A 13 5.96 -15.94 -12.93
C GLN A 13 7.33 -15.30 -12.63
N HIS A 14 7.85 -14.48 -13.54
CA HIS A 14 9.20 -13.88 -13.46
C HIS A 14 9.20 -12.45 -12.91
N ILE A 15 8.04 -11.95 -12.44
CA ILE A 15 7.90 -10.63 -11.82
C ILE A 15 7.80 -10.84 -10.31
N TYR A 16 8.65 -10.14 -9.56
CA TYR A 16 8.71 -10.17 -8.10
C TYR A 16 8.42 -8.77 -7.57
N GLY A 17 7.44 -8.65 -6.69
CA GLY A 17 7.14 -7.40 -5.99
C GLY A 17 8.11 -7.22 -4.83
N GLN A 18 8.75 -6.07 -4.73
CA GLN A 18 9.55 -5.73 -3.54
C GLN A 18 8.69 -5.74 -2.26
N MET A 19 7.44 -5.33 -2.38
CA MET A 19 6.51 -5.05 -1.29
C MET A 19 5.08 -5.49 -1.65
N PRO A 20 4.14 -5.40 -0.69
CA PRO A 20 2.73 -5.71 -0.94
C PRO A 20 2.12 -4.91 -2.09
N ASP A 21 1.12 -5.48 -2.74
CA ASP A 21 0.39 -4.82 -3.83
C ASP A 21 -0.83 -4.00 -3.32
N TYR A 22 -1.51 -3.30 -4.23
CA TYR A 22 -2.67 -2.48 -3.86
C TYR A 22 -3.87 -3.26 -3.30
N GLY A 23 -3.96 -4.56 -3.60
CA GLY A 23 -4.94 -5.44 -2.98
C GLY A 23 -4.57 -5.78 -1.54
N ASP A 24 -3.29 -6.02 -1.30
CA ASP A 24 -2.74 -6.27 0.03
C ASP A 24 -2.93 -5.07 0.97
N ASP A 25 -2.80 -3.85 0.45
CA ASP A 25 -3.09 -2.62 1.20
C ASP A 25 -4.51 -2.65 1.79
N TRP A 26 -5.49 -2.97 0.94
CA TRP A 26 -6.89 -3.04 1.36
C TRP A 26 -7.07 -4.14 2.41
N ALA A 27 -6.50 -5.32 2.19
CA ALA A 27 -6.64 -6.45 3.11
C ALA A 27 -5.98 -6.17 4.47
N ALA A 28 -4.83 -5.50 4.48
CA ALA A 28 -4.16 -5.08 5.70
C ALA A 28 -4.95 -4.00 6.45
N PHE A 29 -5.40 -2.95 5.75
CA PHE A 29 -6.21 -1.90 6.35
C PHE A 29 -7.55 -2.43 6.89
N ALA A 30 -8.27 -3.23 6.11
CA ALA A 30 -9.58 -3.77 6.51
C ALA A 30 -9.48 -4.61 7.80
N ARG A 31 -8.43 -5.44 7.92
CA ARG A 31 -8.17 -6.19 9.15
C ARG A 31 -7.82 -5.27 10.32
N TYR A 32 -6.94 -4.30 10.12
CA TYR A 32 -6.61 -3.33 11.17
C TYR A 32 -7.86 -2.59 11.66
N TYR A 33 -8.70 -2.14 10.73
CA TYR A 33 -9.95 -1.47 11.01
C TYR A 33 -10.89 -2.36 11.85
N LEU A 34 -11.10 -3.62 11.44
CA LEU A 34 -11.92 -4.57 12.20
C LEU A 34 -11.39 -4.84 13.61
N ASP A 35 -10.07 -4.97 13.75
CA ASP A 35 -9.44 -5.36 15.01
C ASP A 35 -9.32 -4.19 16.01
N ASN A 36 -9.21 -2.94 15.52
CA ASN A 36 -8.78 -1.80 16.35
C ASN A 36 -9.72 -0.59 16.31
N ILE A 37 -10.53 -0.43 15.26
CA ILE A 37 -11.36 0.76 15.06
C ILE A 37 -12.86 0.44 15.15
N TRP A 38 -13.30 -0.67 14.55
CA TRP A 38 -14.71 -1.05 14.53
C TRP A 38 -15.21 -1.51 15.90
N ASP A 39 -16.20 -0.81 16.44
CA ASP A 39 -16.89 -1.14 17.70
C ASP A 39 -18.41 -1.33 17.53
N GLY A 40 -18.90 -1.21 16.30
CA GLY A 40 -20.31 -1.30 15.95
C GLY A 40 -20.86 -2.74 15.98
N ALA A 41 -22.19 -2.83 15.85
CA ALA A 41 -22.85 -4.13 15.77
C ALA A 41 -22.87 -4.65 14.32
N GLY A 42 -22.48 -5.92 14.14
CA GLY A 42 -22.52 -6.58 12.83
C GLY A 42 -21.29 -6.28 11.96
N LYS A 43 -21.47 -6.41 10.63
CA LYS A 43 -20.43 -6.13 9.63
C LYS A 43 -20.35 -4.62 9.38
N PRO A 44 -19.16 -4.00 9.40
CA PRO A 44 -19.03 -2.61 8.97
C PRO A 44 -19.32 -2.48 7.47
N LYS A 45 -19.96 -1.37 7.11
CA LYS A 45 -20.26 -0.98 5.74
C LYS A 45 -19.13 -0.15 5.16
N MET A 46 -18.44 -0.72 4.19
CA MET A 46 -17.33 -0.07 3.49
C MET A 46 -17.76 0.38 2.10
N ALA A 47 -17.49 1.64 1.78
CA ALA A 47 -17.55 2.14 0.41
C ALA A 47 -16.14 2.33 -0.15
N MET A 48 -15.93 1.96 -1.40
CA MET A 48 -14.63 2.03 -2.08
C MET A 48 -14.63 3.12 -3.12
N PHE A 49 -13.58 3.95 -3.13
CA PHE A 49 -13.30 4.94 -4.17
C PHE A 49 -12.00 4.57 -4.88
N LEU A 50 -12.13 4.10 -6.12
CA LEU A 50 -11.07 3.41 -6.85
C LEU A 50 -10.64 4.23 -8.07
N LEU A 51 -9.34 4.49 -8.18
CA LEU A 51 -8.78 5.03 -9.41
C LEU A 51 -9.01 4.03 -10.56
N ASN A 52 -9.48 4.51 -11.70
CA ASN A 52 -9.81 3.68 -12.87
C ASN A 52 -8.59 3.14 -13.65
N ASN A 53 -7.65 2.55 -12.92
CA ASN A 53 -6.43 1.93 -13.40
C ASN A 53 -6.00 0.81 -12.42
N PRO A 54 -4.87 0.12 -12.65
CA PRO A 54 -4.43 -0.98 -11.79
C PRO A 54 -4.29 -0.63 -10.29
N THR A 55 -4.12 0.65 -9.92
CA THR A 55 -4.11 1.09 -8.51
C THR A 55 -5.45 0.85 -7.83
N GLY A 56 -6.55 1.32 -8.43
CA GLY A 56 -7.89 1.09 -7.88
C GLY A 56 -8.33 -0.36 -8.05
N TYR A 57 -8.09 -0.95 -9.23
CA TYR A 57 -8.54 -2.31 -9.53
C TYR A 57 -7.94 -3.35 -8.56
N GLY A 58 -6.67 -3.23 -8.18
CA GLY A 58 -6.06 -4.16 -7.23
C GLY A 58 -6.77 -4.20 -5.87
N ALA A 59 -7.12 -3.04 -5.32
CA ALA A 59 -7.91 -2.95 -4.09
C ALA A 59 -9.33 -3.51 -4.26
N GLY A 60 -9.97 -3.24 -5.40
CA GLY A 60 -11.29 -3.77 -5.74
C GLY A 60 -11.31 -5.29 -5.85
N ASP A 61 -10.29 -5.87 -6.48
CA ASP A 61 -10.13 -7.32 -6.61
C ASP A 61 -9.95 -7.97 -5.23
N ALA A 62 -9.10 -7.40 -4.37
CA ALA A 62 -8.93 -7.91 -3.00
C ALA A 62 -10.23 -7.86 -2.19
N ALA A 63 -10.95 -6.74 -2.25
CA ALA A 63 -12.22 -6.58 -1.57
C ALA A 63 -13.25 -7.60 -2.06
N ARG A 64 -13.34 -7.82 -3.38
CA ARG A 64 -14.22 -8.84 -3.96
C ARG A 64 -13.84 -10.26 -3.51
N ALA A 65 -12.55 -10.53 -3.34
CA ALA A 65 -12.07 -11.84 -2.92
C ALA A 65 -12.30 -12.11 -1.41
N LEU A 66 -12.15 -11.10 -0.56
CA LEU A 66 -12.00 -11.30 0.89
C LEU A 66 -13.06 -10.64 1.78
N ALA A 67 -13.80 -9.61 1.32
CA ALA A 67 -14.65 -8.81 2.21
C ALA A 67 -15.69 -9.65 2.95
N ASP A 68 -16.34 -10.60 2.26
CA ASP A 68 -17.34 -11.47 2.87
C ASP A 68 -16.76 -12.36 3.97
N GLU A 69 -15.57 -12.93 3.73
CA GLU A 69 -14.82 -13.77 4.68
C GLU A 69 -14.34 -12.97 5.89
N MET A 70 -13.82 -11.76 5.65
CA MET A 70 -13.37 -10.84 6.70
C MET A 70 -14.52 -10.23 7.50
N GLY A 71 -15.76 -10.35 7.03
CA GLY A 71 -16.92 -9.78 7.70
C GLY A 71 -17.12 -8.28 7.42
N VAL A 72 -16.68 -7.78 6.27
CA VAL A 72 -16.93 -6.42 5.77
C VAL A 72 -18.04 -6.46 4.73
N GLU A 73 -18.99 -5.53 4.78
CA GLU A 73 -20.01 -5.35 3.74
C GLU A 73 -19.56 -4.26 2.77
N ILE A 74 -19.20 -4.61 1.53
CA ILE A 74 -18.92 -3.61 0.49
C ILE A 74 -20.26 -3.07 -0.03
N ILE A 75 -20.60 -1.84 0.36
CA ILE A 75 -21.90 -1.23 0.03
C ILE A 75 -21.86 -0.44 -1.27
N ALA A 76 -20.69 0.03 -1.69
CA ALA A 76 -20.51 0.78 -2.93
C ALA A 76 -19.07 0.66 -3.44
N THR A 77 -18.93 0.64 -4.75
CA THR A 77 -17.65 0.75 -5.45
C THR A 77 -17.80 1.82 -6.50
N GLU A 78 -17.18 2.97 -6.27
CA GLU A 78 -17.21 4.13 -7.16
C GLU A 78 -15.83 4.26 -7.80
N GLU A 79 -15.80 4.47 -9.12
CA GLU A 79 -14.56 4.71 -9.86
C GLU A 79 -14.39 6.18 -10.20
N HIS A 80 -13.14 6.65 -10.20
CA HIS A 80 -12.81 8.02 -10.59
C HIS A 80 -11.56 8.08 -11.46
N THR A 81 -11.40 9.19 -12.18
CA THR A 81 -10.23 9.42 -13.03
C THR A 81 -9.13 10.15 -12.26
N ALA A 82 -7.89 10.04 -12.74
CA ALA A 82 -6.76 10.79 -12.19
C ALA A 82 -6.92 12.32 -12.30
N THR A 83 -7.82 12.78 -13.18
CA THR A 83 -8.12 14.20 -13.42
C THR A 83 -9.46 14.62 -12.83
N THR A 84 -10.03 13.83 -11.90
CA THR A 84 -11.27 14.23 -11.25
C THR A 84 -11.11 15.59 -10.58
N ILE A 85 -12.16 16.40 -10.64
CA ILE A 85 -12.24 17.70 -9.98
C ILE A 85 -13.26 17.69 -8.85
N SER A 86 -14.11 16.66 -8.78
CA SER A 86 -15.14 16.51 -7.77
C SER A 86 -15.76 15.10 -7.81
N GLU A 87 -15.91 14.49 -6.64
CA GLU A 87 -16.66 13.26 -6.38
C GLU A 87 -17.93 13.49 -5.52
N ILE A 88 -18.46 14.73 -5.45
CA ILE A 88 -19.63 15.07 -4.62
C ILE A 88 -20.85 14.20 -4.94
N GLU A 89 -21.10 13.91 -6.22
CA GLU A 89 -22.27 13.13 -6.63
C GLU A 89 -22.19 11.68 -6.12
N SER A 90 -21.05 11.03 -6.33
CA SER A 90 -20.73 9.68 -5.86
C SER A 90 -20.79 9.61 -4.33
N LEU A 91 -20.15 10.56 -3.64
CA LEU A 91 -20.20 10.65 -2.18
C LEU A 91 -21.63 10.92 -1.65
N THR A 92 -22.46 11.68 -2.36
CA THR A 92 -23.87 11.90 -1.97
C THR A 92 -24.68 10.60 -2.01
N ARG A 93 -24.48 9.77 -3.05
CA ARG A 93 -25.10 8.43 -3.12
C ARG A 93 -24.60 7.55 -1.99
N VAL A 94 -23.29 7.48 -1.79
CA VAL A 94 -22.65 6.69 -0.74
C VAL A 94 -23.13 7.13 0.64
N LYS A 95 -23.20 8.43 0.94
CA LYS A 95 -23.70 8.97 2.21
C LYS A 95 -25.11 8.46 2.53
N ALA A 96 -26.00 8.37 1.53
CA ALA A 96 -27.35 7.86 1.72
C ALA A 96 -27.40 6.37 2.11
N MET A 97 -26.32 5.63 1.89
CA MET A 97 -26.17 4.21 2.28
C MET A 97 -25.61 4.05 3.69
N ASN A 98 -25.24 5.17 4.36
CA ASN A 98 -24.70 5.23 5.71
C ASN A 98 -23.47 4.33 5.92
N PRO A 99 -22.34 4.64 5.25
CA PRO A 99 -21.09 3.89 5.40
C PRO A 99 -20.46 4.12 6.78
N ASP A 100 -19.76 3.11 7.26
CA ASP A 100 -18.92 3.19 8.46
C ASP A 100 -17.47 3.55 8.10
N VAL A 101 -17.04 3.18 6.88
CA VAL A 101 -15.69 3.43 6.39
C VAL A 101 -15.67 3.72 4.88
N LEU A 102 -14.85 4.70 4.48
CA LEU A 102 -14.46 4.93 3.10
C LEU A 102 -13.02 4.40 2.90
N TYR A 103 -12.82 3.52 1.94
CA TYR A 103 -11.49 3.13 1.50
C TYR A 103 -11.17 3.75 0.14
N ILE A 104 -10.06 4.49 0.06
CA ILE A 104 -9.64 5.18 -1.15
C ILE A 104 -8.36 4.52 -1.68
N SER A 105 -8.42 3.94 -2.86
CA SER A 105 -7.24 3.46 -3.59
C SER A 105 -7.00 4.34 -4.81
N SER A 106 -6.09 5.31 -4.68
CA SER A 106 -5.81 6.29 -5.73
C SER A 106 -4.42 6.92 -5.57
N THR A 107 -4.22 8.11 -6.13
CA THR A 107 -3.03 8.95 -6.01
C THR A 107 -3.34 10.19 -5.16
N PRO A 108 -2.33 10.97 -4.73
CA PRO A 108 -2.54 12.05 -3.75
C PRO A 108 -3.59 13.08 -4.17
N GLN A 109 -3.57 13.52 -5.45
CA GLN A 109 -4.47 14.57 -5.91
C GLN A 109 -5.95 14.18 -5.93
N PRO A 110 -6.40 13.09 -6.59
CA PRO A 110 -7.79 12.64 -6.49
C PRO A 110 -8.23 12.33 -5.05
N THR A 111 -7.35 11.73 -4.25
CA THR A 111 -7.64 11.39 -2.84
C THR A 111 -7.94 12.65 -2.03
N SER A 112 -7.14 13.72 -2.19
CA SER A 112 -7.40 15.01 -1.55
C SER A 112 -8.75 15.61 -1.95
N ILE A 113 -9.20 15.41 -3.18
CA ILE A 113 -10.50 15.91 -3.66
C ILE A 113 -11.63 15.11 -2.99
N ILE A 114 -11.49 13.79 -2.91
CA ILE A 114 -12.48 12.92 -2.25
C ILE A 114 -12.61 13.27 -0.77
N ILE A 115 -11.50 13.45 -0.06
CA ILE A 115 -11.50 13.82 1.37
C ILE A 115 -12.17 15.18 1.58
N ARG A 116 -11.77 16.22 0.85
CA ARG A 116 -12.38 17.56 0.97
C ARG A 116 -13.87 17.55 0.63
N ASN A 117 -14.28 16.73 -0.33
CA ASN A 117 -15.68 16.57 -0.68
C ASN A 117 -16.47 15.81 0.42
N ALA A 118 -15.86 14.82 1.08
CA ALA A 118 -16.46 14.12 2.21
C ALA A 118 -16.65 15.06 3.41
N VAL A 119 -15.71 15.98 3.65
CA VAL A 119 -15.86 17.08 4.63
C VAL A 119 -16.98 18.03 4.23
N ALA A 120 -17.01 18.50 2.97
CA ALA A 120 -18.04 19.41 2.47
C ALA A 120 -19.46 18.81 2.53
N LEU A 121 -19.56 17.48 2.55
CA LEU A 121 -20.80 16.74 2.70
C LEU A 121 -21.08 16.34 4.16
N ASP A 122 -20.34 16.83 5.16
CA ASP A 122 -20.48 16.43 6.57
C ASP A 122 -20.44 14.91 6.77
N MET A 123 -19.67 14.18 5.96
CA MET A 123 -19.40 12.74 6.15
C MET A 123 -18.19 12.55 7.07
N TYR A 124 -17.14 13.33 6.86
CA TYR A 124 -15.92 13.30 7.65
C TYR A 124 -15.95 14.45 8.69
N PRO A 125 -15.58 14.21 9.98
CA PRO A 125 -14.92 13.03 10.55
C PRO A 125 -15.84 11.91 11.08
N GLY A 126 -17.13 11.91 10.73
CA GLY A 126 -18.08 10.89 11.20
C GLY A 126 -17.87 9.48 10.61
N VAL A 127 -17.26 9.38 9.45
CA VAL A 127 -16.91 8.13 8.75
C VAL A 127 -15.39 7.95 8.76
N THR A 128 -14.89 6.76 9.06
CA THR A 128 -13.44 6.49 8.97
C THR A 128 -12.98 6.55 7.52
N ILE A 129 -11.85 7.20 7.24
CA ILE A 129 -11.22 7.17 5.90
C ILE A 129 -9.90 6.41 5.98
N GLY A 130 -9.74 5.41 5.13
CA GLY A 130 -8.50 4.66 4.93
C GLY A 130 -7.98 4.81 3.50
N CYS A 131 -6.67 4.91 3.34
CA CYS A 131 -6.01 5.15 2.05
C CYS A 131 -4.97 4.06 1.73
N GLY A 132 -4.96 3.60 0.48
CA GLY A 132 -3.87 2.78 -0.07
C GLY A 132 -2.57 3.57 -0.23
N HIS A 133 -1.43 2.88 -0.24
CA HIS A 133 -0.12 3.51 -0.09
C HIS A 133 0.22 4.49 -1.23
N ALA A 134 -0.29 4.29 -2.45
CA ALA A 134 -0.03 5.18 -3.58
C ALA A 134 -0.57 6.61 -3.39
N SER A 135 -1.52 6.81 -2.48
CA SER A 135 -2.06 8.13 -2.17
C SER A 135 -1.48 8.75 -0.90
N PHE A 136 -1.00 7.93 0.03
CA PHE A 136 -0.78 8.35 1.42
C PHE A 136 0.64 8.92 1.65
N THR A 137 0.93 10.04 0.97
CA THR A 137 2.21 10.75 1.03
C THR A 137 2.04 12.16 1.60
N SER A 138 3.15 12.86 1.88
CA SER A 138 3.11 14.28 2.31
C SER A 138 2.35 15.18 1.34
N VAL A 139 2.37 14.88 0.04
CA VAL A 139 1.62 15.62 -0.99
C VAL A 139 0.10 15.53 -0.76
N LEU A 140 -0.41 14.38 -0.31
CA LEU A 140 -1.83 14.26 0.03
C LEU A 140 -2.18 15.20 1.19
N VAL A 141 -1.35 15.19 2.24
CA VAL A 141 -1.57 16.01 3.43
C VAL A 141 -1.50 17.50 3.07
N GLU A 142 -0.56 17.92 2.21
CA GLU A 142 -0.48 19.29 1.69
C GLU A 142 -1.75 19.69 0.92
N LEU A 143 -2.22 18.84 0.00
CA LEU A 143 -3.35 19.14 -0.87
C LEU A 143 -4.70 19.16 -0.14
N ALA A 144 -4.87 18.27 0.84
CA ALA A 144 -6.08 18.19 1.66
C ALA A 144 -6.06 19.20 2.83
N GLY A 145 -4.89 19.60 3.32
CA GLY A 145 -4.75 20.52 4.44
C GLY A 145 -5.40 19.96 5.71
N ALA A 146 -6.13 20.82 6.43
CA ALA A 146 -6.81 20.44 7.67
C ALA A 146 -7.84 19.30 7.50
N ASP A 147 -8.35 19.09 6.29
CA ASP A 147 -9.33 18.03 6.01
C ASP A 147 -8.72 16.62 6.05
N ALA A 148 -7.38 16.50 6.00
CA ALA A 148 -6.69 15.22 6.15
C ALA A 148 -6.56 14.76 7.61
N GLU A 149 -6.77 15.63 8.59
CA GLU A 149 -6.55 15.31 10.01
C GLU A 149 -7.39 14.09 10.43
N GLY A 150 -6.75 13.05 10.97
CA GLY A 150 -7.38 11.80 11.39
C GLY A 150 -7.53 10.73 10.30
N VAL A 151 -7.22 11.03 9.03
CA VAL A 151 -7.28 10.07 7.93
C VAL A 151 -6.20 9.00 8.13
N TYR A 152 -6.60 7.74 7.95
CA TYR A 152 -5.70 6.60 8.02
C TYR A 152 -5.13 6.26 6.65
N GLY A 153 -3.95 5.64 6.64
CA GLY A 153 -3.40 5.04 5.44
C GLY A 153 -2.43 3.92 5.76
N VAL A 154 -2.15 3.09 4.78
CA VAL A 154 -1.10 2.07 4.88
C VAL A 154 0.13 2.50 4.10
N PHE A 155 1.30 2.12 4.58
CA PHE A 155 2.55 2.30 3.84
C PHE A 155 3.51 1.13 4.08
N PRO A 156 4.22 0.64 3.06
CA PRO A 156 5.10 -0.52 3.16
C PRO A 156 6.50 -0.20 3.71
N THR A 157 6.75 1.01 4.19
CA THR A 157 8.06 1.44 4.74
C THR A 157 7.95 2.00 6.15
N VAL A 158 9.10 2.23 6.77
CA VAL A 158 9.21 3.07 7.96
C VAL A 158 8.98 4.54 7.64
N ASN A 159 8.84 5.37 8.67
CA ASN A 159 8.78 6.82 8.55
C ASN A 159 10.16 7.44 8.47
N TRP A 160 10.22 8.65 7.90
CA TRP A 160 11.44 9.45 7.92
C TRP A 160 11.84 9.76 9.37
N GLY A 161 13.10 9.49 9.71
CA GLY A 161 13.62 9.71 11.06
C GLY A 161 13.38 8.58 12.06
N ASP A 162 12.69 7.50 11.67
CA ASP A 162 12.65 6.27 12.48
C ASP A 162 14.08 5.74 12.74
N ASP A 163 14.32 5.24 13.95
CA ASP A 163 15.63 4.72 14.38
C ASP A 163 15.92 3.34 13.78
N VAL A 164 16.30 3.34 12.50
CA VAL A 164 16.67 2.12 11.76
C VAL A 164 18.05 2.22 11.10
N PRO A 165 18.80 1.10 10.97
CA PRO A 165 20.21 1.13 10.57
C PRO A 165 20.53 1.89 9.27
N ALA A 166 19.67 1.81 8.25
CA ALA A 166 19.92 2.46 6.97
C ALA A 166 19.43 3.91 6.88
N MET A 167 18.65 4.40 7.87
CA MET A 167 18.05 5.75 7.83
C MET A 167 19.12 6.82 7.68
N ALA A 168 20.14 6.82 8.54
CA ALA A 168 21.17 7.85 8.55
C ALA A 168 21.91 7.97 7.19
N LYS A 169 22.26 6.83 6.57
CA LYS A 169 23.00 6.83 5.30
C LYS A 169 22.12 7.25 4.13
N MET A 170 20.88 6.77 4.09
CA MET A 170 19.91 7.17 3.09
C MET A 170 19.60 8.67 3.19
N THR A 171 19.39 9.18 4.41
CA THR A 171 19.14 10.61 4.66
C THR A 171 20.32 11.48 4.23
N GLU A 172 21.56 11.09 4.56
CA GLU A 172 22.78 11.76 4.09
C GLU A 172 22.78 11.89 2.56
N TYR A 173 22.47 10.80 1.84
CA TYR A 173 22.44 10.81 0.38
C TYR A 173 21.31 11.66 -0.19
N CYS A 174 20.11 11.59 0.38
CA CYS A 174 18.99 12.42 -0.02
C CYS A 174 19.35 13.91 0.13
N GLN A 175 19.82 14.34 1.31
CA GLN A 175 20.13 15.75 1.53
C GLN A 175 21.25 16.28 0.63
N ASN A 176 22.24 15.44 0.28
CA ASN A 176 23.36 15.84 -0.55
C ASN A 176 23.05 15.84 -2.05
N LEU A 177 22.21 14.92 -2.53
CA LEU A 177 22.00 14.68 -3.97
C LEU A 177 20.60 15.02 -4.45
N HIS A 178 19.60 14.90 -3.57
CA HIS A 178 18.17 15.02 -3.87
C HIS A 178 17.42 15.78 -2.75
N PRO A 179 17.86 17.00 -2.36
CA PRO A 179 17.32 17.69 -1.19
C PRO A 179 15.82 17.99 -1.28
N ASP A 180 15.28 18.11 -2.50
CA ASP A 180 13.85 18.33 -2.74
C ASP A 180 12.98 17.11 -2.40
N ASP A 181 13.57 15.91 -2.29
CA ASP A 181 12.88 14.67 -1.91
C ASP A 181 12.96 14.38 -0.40
N TYR A 182 13.59 15.24 0.39
CA TYR A 182 13.72 15.04 1.83
C TYR A 182 12.36 15.02 2.53
N GLY A 183 12.07 13.93 3.25
CA GLY A 183 10.77 13.71 3.89
C GLY A 183 9.74 12.99 3.01
N ASN A 184 10.06 12.71 1.74
CA ASN A 184 9.20 11.89 0.88
C ASN A 184 9.47 10.39 1.12
N MET A 185 8.44 9.64 1.52
CA MET A 185 8.54 8.19 1.76
C MET A 185 8.85 7.38 0.49
N ASP A 186 8.57 7.90 -0.71
CA ASP A 186 8.95 7.25 -1.97
C ASP A 186 10.48 7.13 -2.12
N TYR A 187 11.24 8.06 -1.52
CA TYR A 187 12.69 7.99 -1.49
C TYR A 187 13.17 6.81 -0.63
N ILE A 188 12.52 6.56 0.52
CA ILE A 188 12.79 5.40 1.38
C ILE A 188 12.57 4.11 0.59
N THR A 189 11.45 4.04 -0.11
CA THR A 189 11.07 2.86 -0.88
C THR A 189 12.06 2.58 -2.02
N SER A 190 12.50 3.63 -2.71
CA SER A 190 13.50 3.55 -3.80
C SER A 190 14.89 3.13 -3.28
N TRP A 191 15.31 3.65 -2.13
CA TRP A 191 16.56 3.22 -1.50
C TRP A 191 16.51 1.75 -1.08
N ALA A 192 15.40 1.32 -0.49
CA ALA A 192 15.17 -0.07 -0.14
C ALA A 192 15.19 -0.99 -1.38
N GLU A 193 14.62 -0.57 -2.52
CA GLU A 193 14.68 -1.33 -3.78
C GLU A 193 16.15 -1.61 -4.17
N GLY A 194 16.99 -0.57 -4.11
CA GLY A 194 18.42 -0.69 -4.40
C GLY A 194 19.14 -1.68 -3.48
N LEU A 195 18.83 -1.68 -2.18
CA LEU A 195 19.39 -2.64 -1.22
C LEU A 195 18.94 -4.08 -1.52
N ILE A 196 17.68 -4.28 -1.90
CA ILE A 196 17.12 -5.60 -2.24
C ILE A 196 17.77 -6.14 -3.52
N VAL A 197 17.89 -5.32 -4.56
CA VAL A 197 18.54 -5.71 -5.82
C VAL A 197 20.01 -6.06 -5.57
N ALA A 198 20.72 -5.28 -4.75
CA ALA A 198 22.08 -5.59 -4.35
C ALA A 198 22.19 -6.93 -3.62
N GLU A 199 21.24 -7.22 -2.71
CA GLU A 199 21.20 -8.49 -1.99
C GLU A 199 20.91 -9.68 -2.92
N ILE A 200 19.92 -9.56 -3.81
CA ILE A 200 19.58 -10.58 -4.81
C ILE A 200 20.82 -10.94 -5.64
N LEU A 201 21.56 -9.94 -6.11
CA LEU A 201 22.78 -10.16 -6.88
C LEU A 201 23.89 -10.76 -6.02
N ARG A 202 24.06 -10.32 -4.76
CA ARG A 202 25.04 -10.89 -3.83
C ARG A 202 24.79 -12.38 -3.61
N VAL A 203 23.55 -12.75 -3.28
CA VAL A 203 23.16 -14.15 -3.02
C VAL A 203 23.33 -15.00 -4.28
N ALA A 204 22.96 -14.48 -5.46
CA ALA A 204 23.21 -15.18 -6.72
C ALA A 204 24.71 -15.41 -6.96
N ILE A 205 25.55 -14.37 -6.80
CA ILE A 205 27.01 -14.46 -6.97
C ILE A 205 27.62 -15.48 -6.01
N GLU A 206 27.17 -15.54 -4.76
CA GLU A 206 27.66 -16.53 -3.79
C GLU A 206 27.34 -17.98 -4.19
N ASN A 207 26.24 -18.19 -4.89
CA ASN A 207 25.80 -19.52 -5.30
C ASN A 207 26.39 -19.96 -6.65
N VAL A 208 26.54 -19.04 -7.62
CA VAL A 208 26.97 -19.41 -8.98
C VAL A 208 28.29 -18.78 -9.42
N GLY A 209 28.78 -17.75 -8.73
CA GLY A 209 29.92 -16.94 -9.15
C GLY A 209 29.55 -15.88 -10.19
N VAL A 210 30.27 -14.74 -10.17
CA VAL A 210 29.96 -13.57 -11.01
C VAL A 210 29.97 -13.87 -12.51
N ASP A 211 30.89 -14.74 -12.97
CA ASP A 211 31.03 -15.11 -14.37
C ASP A 211 29.88 -16.00 -14.90
N ASN A 212 29.07 -16.57 -14.00
CA ASN A 212 27.95 -17.45 -14.34
C ASN A 212 26.58 -16.79 -14.13
N LEU A 213 26.54 -15.47 -13.89
CA LEU A 213 25.28 -14.74 -13.77
C LEU A 213 24.53 -14.73 -15.11
N THR A 214 23.30 -15.22 -15.06
CA THR A 214 22.29 -15.12 -16.12
C THR A 214 20.98 -14.70 -15.46
N PRO A 215 19.97 -14.20 -16.21
CA PRO A 215 18.67 -13.89 -15.63
C PRO A 215 18.07 -15.08 -14.86
N GLN A 216 18.19 -16.30 -15.40
CA GLN A 216 17.74 -17.52 -14.75
C GLN A 216 18.54 -17.81 -13.47
N ALA A 217 19.85 -17.57 -13.46
CA ALA A 217 20.65 -17.76 -12.25
C ALA A 217 20.31 -16.73 -11.16
N VAL A 218 20.04 -15.47 -11.54
CA VAL A 218 19.59 -14.43 -10.60
C VAL A 218 18.23 -14.77 -10.02
N GLU A 219 17.32 -15.33 -10.83
CA GLU A 219 16.02 -15.78 -10.35
C GLU A 219 16.14 -16.99 -9.40
N GLU A 220 16.79 -18.07 -9.83
CA GLU A 220 16.87 -19.32 -9.07
C GLU A 220 17.78 -19.24 -7.83
N TYR A 221 18.85 -18.46 -7.91
CA TYR A 221 19.87 -18.40 -6.86
C TYR A 221 19.96 -17.04 -6.17
N GLY A 222 19.25 -16.01 -6.64
CA GLY A 222 19.12 -14.72 -5.97
C GLY A 222 17.74 -14.59 -5.36
N PHE A 223 16.72 -14.28 -6.18
CA PHE A 223 15.34 -14.08 -5.74
C PHE A 223 14.83 -15.25 -4.89
N LYS A 224 14.86 -16.48 -5.44
CA LYS A 224 14.29 -17.66 -4.77
C LYS A 224 15.08 -18.16 -3.56
N LYS A 225 16.22 -17.53 -3.26
CA LYS A 225 17.08 -17.82 -2.11
C LYS A 225 17.04 -16.75 -1.02
N LEU A 226 16.29 -15.66 -1.22
CA LEU A 226 16.08 -14.67 -0.18
C LEU A 226 15.36 -15.28 1.03
N ASP A 227 15.93 -15.07 2.21
CA ASP A 227 15.43 -15.57 3.49
C ASP A 227 15.68 -14.52 4.58
N GLY A 228 14.65 -13.71 4.85
CA GLY A 228 14.65 -12.74 5.95
C GLY A 228 15.62 -11.57 5.83
N PHE A 229 15.98 -11.12 4.62
CA PHE A 229 16.87 -9.97 4.49
C PHE A 229 16.19 -8.70 5.04
N ALA A 230 16.78 -8.08 6.06
CA ALA A 230 16.15 -7.02 6.85
C ALA A 230 16.20 -5.62 6.20
N VAL A 231 16.95 -5.46 5.11
CA VAL A 231 16.98 -4.25 4.27
C VAL A 231 17.24 -2.97 5.06
N GLY A 232 18.16 -3.06 6.02
CA GLY A 232 18.53 -1.96 6.89
C GLY A 232 17.39 -1.41 7.76
N GLY A 233 16.30 -2.17 7.92
CA GLY A 233 15.11 -1.81 8.69
C GLY A 233 14.17 -0.82 8.01
N LEU A 234 14.40 -0.43 6.74
CA LEU A 234 13.58 0.59 6.06
C LEU A 234 12.20 0.09 5.63
N HIS A 235 12.04 -1.22 5.49
CA HIS A 235 10.78 -1.88 5.17
C HIS A 235 10.76 -3.28 5.79
N GLY A 236 9.62 -3.97 5.71
CA GLY A 236 9.50 -5.33 6.22
C GLY A 236 10.50 -6.29 5.55
N PRO A 237 11.02 -7.29 6.28
CA PRO A 237 12.06 -8.19 5.77
C PRO A 237 11.62 -8.91 4.50
N VAL A 238 12.56 -9.14 3.58
CA VAL A 238 12.29 -9.80 2.30
C VAL A 238 12.67 -11.28 2.33
N SER A 239 11.73 -12.12 1.92
CA SER A 239 11.92 -13.57 1.75
C SER A 239 11.18 -14.04 0.51
N TYR A 240 11.69 -15.06 -0.18
CA TYR A 240 10.91 -15.75 -1.19
C TYR A 240 10.09 -16.88 -0.58
N THR A 241 8.81 -16.96 -0.96
CA THR A 241 7.93 -18.10 -0.65
C THR A 241 7.49 -18.74 -1.97
N PRO A 242 7.60 -20.07 -2.14
CA PRO A 242 7.14 -20.73 -3.37
C PRO A 242 5.67 -20.41 -3.68
N GLY A 243 5.42 -19.84 -4.87
CA GLY A 243 4.09 -19.44 -5.32
C GLY A 243 3.61 -18.07 -4.82
N ASP A 244 4.45 -17.31 -4.13
CA ASP A 244 4.16 -15.95 -3.67
C ASP A 244 5.35 -15.04 -4.01
N ASN A 245 5.19 -14.29 -5.10
CA ASN A 245 6.25 -13.42 -5.63
C ASN A 245 6.31 -12.05 -4.93
N ARG A 246 5.54 -11.83 -3.85
CA ARG A 246 5.69 -10.67 -2.98
C ARG A 246 6.83 -10.95 -1.99
N LEU A 247 7.95 -10.26 -2.19
CA LEU A 247 9.16 -10.48 -1.38
C LEU A 247 8.98 -9.97 0.06
N SER A 248 8.37 -8.80 0.23
CA SER A 248 7.87 -8.32 1.52
C SER A 248 6.35 -8.36 1.50
N LYS A 249 5.75 -8.71 2.64
CA LYS A 249 4.30 -8.95 2.79
C LYS A 249 3.64 -8.01 3.78
N SER A 250 4.41 -7.09 4.36
CA SER A 250 3.96 -6.29 5.49
C SER A 250 3.87 -4.81 5.18
N VAL A 251 2.81 -4.18 5.68
CA VAL A 251 2.61 -2.73 5.71
C VAL A 251 2.49 -2.26 7.16
N ARG A 252 2.61 -0.96 7.40
CA ARG A 252 2.20 -0.32 8.66
C ARG A 252 0.97 0.51 8.40
N VAL A 253 0.17 0.73 9.45
CA VAL A 253 -0.92 1.70 9.45
C VAL A 253 -0.42 2.99 10.07
N PHE A 254 -0.83 4.08 9.44
CA PHE A 254 -0.52 5.45 9.81
C PHE A 254 -1.81 6.25 9.94
N GLN A 255 -1.73 7.35 10.67
CA GLN A 255 -2.77 8.37 10.75
C GLN A 255 -2.15 9.75 10.57
N VAL A 256 -2.88 10.65 9.93
CA VAL A 256 -2.51 12.07 9.91
C VAL A 256 -2.84 12.67 11.27
N GLU A 257 -1.84 13.13 12.00
CA GLU A 257 -1.97 13.80 13.29
C GLU A 257 -1.23 15.14 13.28
N ASN A 258 -1.94 16.23 13.57
CA ASN A 258 -1.40 17.61 13.53
C ASN A 258 -0.73 17.95 12.18
N GLY A 259 -1.22 17.38 11.08
CA GLY A 259 -0.64 17.55 9.75
C GLY A 259 0.61 16.72 9.44
N ASP A 260 1.00 15.78 10.32
CA ASP A 260 2.11 14.84 10.10
C ASP A 260 1.59 13.40 9.92
N ILE A 261 2.28 12.58 9.12
CA ILE A 261 1.97 11.15 8.97
C ILE A 261 2.63 10.38 10.10
N VAL A 262 1.83 9.91 11.07
CA VAL A 262 2.30 9.25 12.29
C VAL A 262 1.98 7.75 12.23
N PRO A 263 2.92 6.85 12.57
CA PRO A 263 2.65 5.43 12.56
C PRO A 263 1.85 5.04 13.82
N ILE A 264 0.79 4.26 13.64
CA ILE A 264 -0.10 3.83 14.73
C ILE A 264 -0.13 2.30 14.90
N SER A 265 0.65 1.58 14.09
CA SER A 265 0.83 0.14 14.21
C SER A 265 2.28 -0.28 13.98
N ASP A 266 2.60 -1.47 14.50
CA ASP A 266 3.71 -2.29 14.02
C ASP A 266 3.39 -2.86 12.62
N TRP A 267 4.29 -3.70 12.09
CA TRP A 267 4.10 -4.39 10.81
C TRP A 267 2.89 -5.33 10.84
N ILE A 268 2.03 -5.18 9.84
CA ILE A 268 0.86 -6.02 9.56
C ILE A 268 1.11 -6.78 8.27
N GLU A 269 1.18 -8.11 8.36
CA GLU A 269 1.38 -8.97 7.20
C GLU A 269 0.08 -9.17 6.43
N ALA A 270 -0.01 -8.72 5.18
CA ALA A 270 -1.14 -8.94 4.29
C ALA A 270 -1.31 -10.43 3.91
N PRO A 271 -2.54 -10.97 3.94
CA PRO A 271 -2.77 -12.37 3.57
C PRO A 271 -2.41 -12.61 2.10
N LEU A 272 -2.04 -13.85 1.76
CA LEU A 272 -1.95 -14.25 0.35
C LEU A 272 -3.35 -14.44 -0.23
N ILE A 273 -3.63 -13.73 -1.31
CA ILE A 273 -4.83 -13.93 -2.13
C ILE A 273 -4.40 -14.67 -3.39
N LYS A 274 -4.95 -15.86 -3.61
CA LYS A 274 -4.68 -16.64 -4.84
C LYS A 274 -5.63 -16.21 -5.94
N TYR A 275 -5.40 -15.03 -6.50
CA TYR A 275 -6.27 -14.45 -7.53
C TYR A 275 -6.42 -15.36 -8.76
N GLU A 276 -5.39 -16.12 -9.10
CA GLU A 276 -5.40 -17.08 -10.21
C GLU A 276 -6.39 -18.24 -10.04
N ASP A 277 -6.85 -18.50 -8.81
CA ASP A 277 -7.87 -19.51 -8.50
C ASP A 277 -9.30 -18.93 -8.62
N LEU A 278 -9.44 -17.61 -8.82
CA LEU A 278 -10.73 -16.91 -8.91
C LEU A 278 -11.18 -16.82 -10.37
N ASP A 279 -12.40 -17.27 -10.64
CA ASP A 279 -12.91 -17.40 -12.00
C ASP A 279 -13.15 -16.07 -12.73
N TRP A 280 -13.17 -14.96 -12.00
CA TRP A 280 -13.40 -13.62 -12.53
C TRP A 280 -12.12 -12.80 -12.70
N PHE A 281 -11.00 -13.24 -12.13
CA PHE A 281 -9.78 -12.44 -12.14
C PHE A 281 -9.14 -12.41 -13.54
N GLY A 282 -8.72 -11.21 -13.97
CA GLY A 282 -8.08 -10.99 -15.28
C GLY A 282 -9.01 -11.13 -16.50
N LYS A 283 -10.34 -11.14 -16.30
CA LYS A 283 -11.34 -11.24 -17.38
C LYS A 283 -12.04 -9.92 -17.68
#